data_AF-A0A9D2KCB0-F1
#
_entry.id   AF-A0A9D2KCB0-F1
#
_cell.length_a   1.000
_cell.length_b   1.000
_cell.length_c   1.000
_cell.angle_alpha   90.00
_cell.angle_beta   90.00
_cell.angle_gamma   90.00
#
_symmetry.space_group_name_H-M   'P 1'
#
loop_
_entity.id
_entity.type
_entity.pdbx_description
1 polymer ?
#
loop_
_entity_poly.entity_id
_entity_poly.type
_entity_poly.pdbx_seq_one_letter_code
_entity_poly.pdbx_strand_id
1 'polypeptide(L)'
;MNKLSKRSIQKLNTCHSDLQKLIKAVAEEEKCAVICGYRGRYEQEQAYYEGKSRAKWGMSRHNLKPSMAVDVVPLPLDWNNIESFEKLGEKIMQKAGELNIKIKWGRDFKGLKDYPHFELV
;
A
#
# COMPACT_ATOMS: atom_id res chain seq x y z
N MET A 1 -11.83 -2.49 -17.52
CA MET A 1 -10.77 -1.55 -17.94
C MET A 1 -10.04 -1.13 -16.68
N ASN A 2 -8.71 -1.17 -16.64
CA ASN A 2 -7.98 -0.85 -15.40
C ASN A 2 -8.24 0.60 -14.97
N LYS A 3 -8.93 0.79 -13.84
CA LYS A 3 -9.32 2.13 -13.32
C LYS A 3 -8.17 2.89 -12.66
N LEU A 4 -6.99 2.27 -12.53
CA LEU A 4 -5.78 2.90 -12.01
C LEU A 4 -5.09 3.75 -13.08
N SER A 5 -4.49 4.87 -12.65
CA SER A 5 -3.63 5.68 -13.52
C SER A 5 -2.38 4.92 -13.96
N LYS A 6 -1.77 5.33 -15.08
CA LYS A 6 -0.51 4.75 -15.58
C LYS A 6 0.59 4.72 -14.51
N ARG A 7 0.71 5.80 -13.71
CA ARG A 7 1.68 5.89 -12.62
C ARG A 7 1.38 4.89 -11.49
N SER A 8 0.11 4.69 -11.14
CA SER A 8 -0.28 3.69 -10.14
C SER A 8 0.04 2.27 -10.63
N ILE A 9 -0.25 1.98 -11.90
CA ILE A 9 0.07 0.68 -12.52
C ILE A 9 1.57 0.40 -12.51
N GLN A 10 2.40 1.39 -12.87
CA GLN A 10 3.87 1.24 -12.83
C GLN A 10 4.38 0.85 -11.45
N LYS A 11 3.88 1.50 -10.39
CA LYS A 11 4.25 1.15 -9.01
C LYS A 11 3.70 -0.21 -8.60
N LEU A 12 2.44 -0.49 -8.90
CA LEU A 12 1.81 -1.76 -8.56
C LEU A 12 2.52 -2.95 -9.22
N ASN A 13 2.99 -2.79 -10.46
CA ASN A 13 3.72 -3.84 -11.19
C ASN A 13 5.04 -4.25 -10.50
N THR A 14 5.55 -3.46 -9.55
CA THR A 14 6.73 -3.83 -8.76
C THR A 14 6.40 -4.70 -7.54
N CYS A 15 5.11 -4.86 -7.21
CA CYS A 15 4.63 -5.64 -6.07
C CYS A 15 4.40 -7.11 -6.42
N HIS A 16 4.30 -7.95 -5.39
CA HIS A 16 3.92 -9.36 -5.51
C HIS A 16 2.59 -9.51 -6.25
N SER A 17 2.42 -10.58 -7.04
CA SER A 17 1.25 -10.80 -7.89
C SER A 17 -0.07 -10.75 -7.14
N ASP A 18 -0.10 -11.19 -5.88
CA ASP A 18 -1.30 -11.16 -5.04
C ASP A 18 -1.71 -9.73 -4.68
N LEU A 19 -0.75 -8.87 -4.34
CA LEU A 19 -1.02 -7.44 -4.13
C LEU A 19 -1.51 -6.79 -5.42
N GLN A 20 -0.93 -7.16 -6.57
CA GLN A 20 -1.41 -6.67 -7.87
C GLN A 20 -2.86 -7.07 -8.12
N LYS A 21 -3.21 -8.34 -7.89
CA LYS A 21 -4.56 -8.88 -8.04
C LYS A 21 -5.53 -8.17 -7.11
N LEU A 22 -5.16 -8.05 -5.84
CA LEU A 22 -5.96 -7.41 -4.80
C LEU A 22 -6.28 -5.95 -5.13
N ILE A 23 -5.25 -5.13 -5.40
CA ILE A 23 -5.45 -3.70 -5.64
C ILE A 23 -6.18 -3.44 -6.96
N LYS A 24 -5.97 -4.26 -7.99
CA LYS A 24 -6.78 -4.20 -9.23
C LYS A 24 -8.25 -4.48 -8.94
N ALA A 25 -8.57 -5.49 -8.13
CA ALA A 25 -9.95 -5.81 -7.76
C ALA A 25 -10.60 -4.67 -6.94
N VAL A 26 -9.88 -4.10 -5.97
CA VAL A 26 -10.37 -2.95 -5.19
C VAL A 26 -10.62 -1.74 -6.09
N ALA A 27 -9.72 -1.47 -7.03
CA ALA A 27 -9.84 -0.32 -7.94
C ALA A 27 -11.08 -0.40 -8.87
N GLU A 28 -11.67 -1.58 -9.06
CA GLU A 28 -12.93 -1.71 -9.80
C GLU A 28 -14.14 -1.15 -9.02
N GLU A 29 -14.07 -1.14 -7.69
CA GLU A 29 -15.16 -0.76 -6.78
C GLU A 29 -14.93 0.59 -6.10
N GLU A 30 -13.68 0.98 -5.84
CA GLU A 30 -13.31 2.17 -5.08
C GLU A 30 -12.22 2.98 -5.80
N LYS A 31 -12.34 4.31 -5.79
CA LYS A 31 -11.34 5.17 -6.45
C LYS A 31 -10.11 5.30 -5.57
N CYS A 32 -8.97 4.81 -6.05
CA CYS A 32 -7.70 4.84 -5.32
C CYS A 32 -6.49 5.07 -6.23
N ALA A 33 -5.34 5.34 -5.62
CA ALA A 33 -4.05 5.41 -6.30
C ALA A 33 -2.97 4.64 -5.54
N VAL A 34 -2.02 4.07 -6.29
CA VAL A 34 -0.84 3.42 -5.71
C VAL A 34 0.31 4.42 -5.66
N ILE A 35 0.77 4.73 -4.45
CA ILE A 35 1.82 5.73 -4.21
C ILE A 35 3.19 5.12 -3.99
N CYS A 36 3.28 3.85 -3.55
CA CYS A 36 4.53 3.12 -3.41
C CYS A 36 4.32 1.61 -3.66
N GLY A 37 5.32 0.98 -4.29
CA GLY A 37 5.44 -0.47 -4.44
C GLY A 37 6.81 -0.89 -3.92
N TYR A 38 7.72 -1.31 -4.80
CA TYR A 38 9.13 -1.41 -4.44
C TYR A 38 9.70 -0.04 -4.08
N ARG A 39 10.45 0.00 -2.98
CA ARG A 39 11.19 1.19 -2.49
C ARG A 39 12.66 0.81 -2.36
N GLY A 40 13.52 1.54 -3.06
CA GLY A 40 14.97 1.30 -3.07
C GLY A 40 15.69 1.81 -1.83
N ARG A 41 17.00 1.57 -1.75
CA ARG A 41 17.84 1.92 -0.58
C ARG A 41 17.77 3.40 -0.24
N TYR A 42 18.03 4.24 -1.22
CA TYR A 42 18.01 5.70 -1.04
C TYR A 42 16.65 6.17 -0.50
N GLU A 43 15.56 5.74 -1.12
CA GLU A 43 14.20 6.15 -0.74
C GLU A 43 13.81 5.64 0.66
N GLN A 44 14.23 4.42 1.03
CA GLN A 44 13.96 3.86 2.36
C GLN A 44 14.79 4.56 3.44
N GLU A 45 16.07 4.82 3.19
CA GLU A 45 16.91 5.57 4.11
C GLU A 45 16.38 7.00 4.30
N GLN A 46 15.98 7.68 3.22
CA GLN A 46 15.35 8.99 3.29
C GLN A 46 14.05 8.94 4.11
N ALA A 47 13.16 7.97 3.86
CA ALA A 47 11.92 7.82 4.64
C ALA A 47 12.19 7.56 6.13
N TYR A 48 13.25 6.82 6.45
CA TYR A 48 13.67 6.59 7.83
C TYR A 48 14.17 7.89 8.49
N TYR A 49 15.06 8.65 7.82
CA TYR A 49 15.59 9.90 8.36
C TYR A 49 14.54 11.00 8.50
N GLU A 50 13.55 11.03 7.61
CA GLU A 50 12.41 11.96 7.69
C GLU A 50 11.36 11.53 8.71
N GLY A 51 11.53 10.40 9.41
CA GLY A 51 10.57 9.88 10.39
C GLY A 51 9.29 9.30 9.79
N LYS A 52 9.22 9.16 8.46
CA LYS A 52 8.09 8.57 7.71
C LYS A 52 8.12 7.04 7.71
N SER A 53 9.22 6.44 8.13
CA SER A 53 9.32 5.00 8.33
C SER A 53 10.15 4.71 9.58
N ARG A 54 9.77 3.65 10.30
CA ARG A 54 10.57 3.11 11.41
C ARG A 54 11.56 2.03 10.96
N ALA A 55 11.43 1.56 9.73
CA ALA A 55 12.28 0.51 9.18
C ALA A 55 13.50 1.12 8.47
N LYS A 56 14.69 0.58 8.74
CA LYS A 56 15.88 0.86 7.93
C LYS A 56 15.82 0.07 6.62
N TRP A 57 16.72 0.41 5.70
CA TRP A 57 16.92 -0.39 4.49
C TRP A 57 17.11 -1.88 4.81
N GLY A 58 16.40 -2.73 4.06
CA GLY A 58 16.40 -4.19 4.24
C GLY A 58 15.43 -4.69 5.32
N MET A 59 14.80 -3.80 6.09
CA MET A 59 13.81 -4.15 7.11
C MET A 59 12.37 -3.82 6.70
N SER A 60 12.16 -3.08 5.62
CA SER A 60 10.82 -2.79 5.09
C SER A 60 10.39 -3.84 4.07
N ARG A 61 9.12 -4.24 4.10
CA ARG A 61 8.52 -5.14 3.11
C ARG A 61 8.53 -4.55 1.70
N HIS A 62 8.60 -3.23 1.58
CA HIS A 62 8.81 -2.51 0.31
C HIS A 62 10.20 -2.75 -0.31
N ASN A 63 11.18 -3.20 0.46
CA ASN A 63 12.56 -3.38 -0.03
C ASN A 63 12.77 -4.73 -0.74
N LEU A 64 11.78 -5.62 -0.69
CA LEU A 64 11.83 -6.93 -1.34
C LEU A 64 11.51 -6.80 -2.83
N LYS A 65 12.04 -7.73 -3.65
CA LYS A 65 11.71 -7.85 -5.07
C LYS A 65 11.18 -9.27 -5.35
N PRO A 66 9.89 -9.43 -5.71
CA PRO A 66 8.87 -8.38 -5.79
C PRO A 66 8.54 -7.76 -4.42
N SER A 67 8.00 -6.54 -4.42
CA SER A 67 7.62 -5.87 -3.16
C SER A 67 6.52 -6.65 -2.46
N MET A 68 6.72 -6.92 -1.18
CA MET A 68 5.72 -7.59 -0.35
C MET A 68 4.80 -6.59 0.38
N ALA A 69 4.92 -5.30 0.05
CA ALA A 69 4.04 -4.24 0.52
C ALA A 69 3.62 -3.30 -0.61
N VAL A 70 2.53 -2.56 -0.36
CA VAL A 70 1.97 -1.56 -1.27
C VAL A 70 1.37 -0.43 -0.44
N ASP A 71 1.63 0.82 -0.87
CA ASP A 71 0.99 2.00 -0.29
C ASP A 71 -0.13 2.47 -1.23
N VAL A 72 -1.36 2.51 -0.72
CA VAL A 72 -2.56 2.86 -1.48
C VAL A 72 -3.31 3.99 -0.78
N VAL A 73 -3.78 4.97 -1.56
CA VAL A 73 -4.48 6.15 -1.03
C VAL A 73 -5.85 6.34 -1.66
N PRO A 74 -6.84 6.90 -0.93
CA PRO A 74 -8.14 7.23 -1.49
C PRO A 74 -8.04 8.39 -2.48
N LEU A 75 -8.99 8.46 -3.41
CA LEU A 75 -9.15 9.60 -4.31
C LEU A 75 -10.55 10.23 -4.16
N PRO A 76 -10.65 11.57 -4.05
CA PRO A 76 -9.55 12.55 -4.02
C PRO A 76 -8.68 12.40 -2.76
N LEU A 77 -7.37 12.65 -2.91
CA LEU A 77 -6.42 12.51 -1.81
C LEU A 77 -6.49 13.73 -0.89
N ASP A 78 -6.88 13.49 0.37
CA ASP A 78 -6.77 14.43 1.47
C ASP A 78 -6.16 13.72 2.69
N TRP A 79 -4.91 14.05 3.02
CA TRP A 79 -4.18 13.45 4.14
C TRP A 79 -4.78 13.73 5.51
N ASN A 80 -5.61 14.78 5.63
CA ASN A 80 -6.29 15.11 6.89
C ASN A 80 -7.61 14.32 7.05
N ASN A 81 -8.13 13.74 5.97
CA ASN A 81 -9.35 12.95 5.98
C ASN A 81 -9.06 11.47 6.25
N ILE A 82 -8.79 11.16 7.52
CA ILE A 82 -8.51 9.81 7.99
C ILE A 82 -9.66 8.84 7.69
N GLU A 83 -10.92 9.29 7.76
CA GLU A 83 -12.09 8.48 7.45
C GLU A 83 -12.05 7.90 6.02
N SER A 84 -11.58 8.70 5.05
CA SER A 84 -11.43 8.23 3.66
C SER A 84 -10.38 7.13 3.53
N PHE A 85 -9.30 7.21 4.32
CA PHE A 85 -8.29 6.15 4.36
C PHE A 85 -8.83 4.90 5.06
N GLU A 86 -9.59 5.06 6.14
CA GLU A 86 -10.18 3.94 6.86
C GLU A 86 -11.17 3.19 5.97
N LYS A 87 -12.07 3.91 5.29
CA LYS A 87 -13.00 3.32 4.33
C LYS A 87 -12.30 2.55 3.22
N LEU A 88 -11.27 3.14 2.59
CA LEU A 88 -10.49 2.44 1.57
C LEU A 88 -9.79 1.20 2.14
N GLY A 89 -9.17 1.31 3.32
CA GLY A 89 -8.45 0.20 3.92
C GLY A 89 -9.37 -0.95 4.34
N GLU A 90 -10.55 -0.66 4.88
CA GLU A 90 -11.58 -1.67 5.15
C GLU A 90 -12.01 -2.39 3.87
N LYS A 91 -12.18 -1.66 2.76
CA LYS A 91 -12.44 -2.28 1.45
C LYS A 91 -11.30 -3.18 0.98
N ILE A 92 -10.05 -2.76 1.17
CA ILE A 92 -8.88 -3.59 0.84
C ILE A 92 -8.86 -4.86 1.70
N MET A 93 -9.08 -4.75 3.01
CA MET A 93 -9.11 -5.89 3.93
C MET A 93 -10.25 -6.86 3.60
N GLN A 94 -11.45 -6.33 3.31
CA GLN A 94 -12.60 -7.13 2.88
C GLN A 94 -12.27 -7.90 1.59
N LYS A 95 -11.76 -7.22 0.57
CA LYS A 95 -11.41 -7.85 -0.72
C LYS A 95 -10.28 -8.87 -0.58
N ALA A 96 -9.33 -8.62 0.33
CA ALA A 96 -8.28 -9.57 0.64
C ALA A 96 -8.84 -10.87 1.24
N GLY A 97 -9.81 -10.76 2.15
CA GLY A 97 -10.56 -11.91 2.68
C GLY A 97 -11.30 -12.69 1.59
N GLU A 98 -12.02 -12.01 0.70
CA GLU A 98 -12.73 -12.63 -0.44
C GLU A 98 -11.79 -13.37 -1.39
N LEU A 99 -10.58 -12.85 -1.60
CA LEU A 99 -9.55 -13.44 -2.46
C LEU A 99 -8.65 -14.45 -1.74
N ASN A 100 -8.86 -14.69 -0.44
CA ASN A 100 -8.01 -15.50 0.43
C ASN A 100 -6.52 -15.07 0.43
N ILE A 101 -6.28 -13.76 0.37
CA ILE A 101 -4.94 -13.15 0.42
C ILE A 101 -4.71 -12.62 1.84
N LYS A 102 -3.71 -13.15 2.53
CA LYS A 102 -3.39 -12.74 3.91
C LYS A 102 -2.51 -11.47 3.89
N ILE A 103 -3.04 -10.40 4.47
CA ILE A 103 -2.34 -9.11 4.61
C ILE A 103 -2.44 -8.56 6.03
N LYS A 104 -1.52 -7.66 6.36
CA LYS A 104 -1.61 -6.72 7.47
C LYS A 104 -1.83 -5.31 6.94
N TRP A 105 -2.50 -4.50 7.73
CA TRP A 105 -2.70 -3.08 7.47
C TRP A 105 -1.90 -2.23 8.46
N GLY A 106 -1.17 -1.24 7.97
CA GLY A 106 -0.35 -0.35 8.77
C GLY A 106 -1.11 0.52 9.77
N ARG A 107 -2.46 0.61 9.66
CA ARG A 107 -3.33 1.18 10.70
C ARG A 107 -3.14 0.50 12.07
N ASP A 108 -2.88 -0.81 12.06
CA ASP A 108 -2.79 -1.63 13.27
C ASP A 108 -1.37 -1.70 13.85
N PHE A 109 -0.41 -0.99 13.25
CA PHE A 109 0.95 -0.94 13.76
C PHE A 109 1.01 -0.19 15.09
N LYS A 110 1.77 -0.75 16.05
CA LYS A 110 2.02 -0.11 17.34
C LYS A 110 2.90 1.13 17.14
N GLY A 111 2.35 2.32 17.37
CA GLY A 111 3.04 3.60 17.26
C GLY A 111 2.57 4.42 16.07
N LEU A 112 3.45 4.62 15.07
CA LEU A 112 3.12 5.36 13.85
C LEU A 112 2.11 4.56 13.02
N LYS A 113 0.86 5.01 13.03
CA LYS A 113 -0.19 4.47 12.16
C LYS A 113 0.11 4.84 10.71
N ASP A 114 0.23 3.83 9.87
CA ASP A 114 0.54 3.98 8.45
C ASP A 114 -0.68 3.55 7.63
N TYR A 115 -1.66 4.44 7.53
CA TYR A 115 -2.94 4.15 6.87
C TYR A 115 -2.81 3.73 5.40
N PRO A 116 -1.89 4.28 4.59
CA PRO A 116 -1.68 3.81 3.22
C PRO A 116 -1.12 2.39 3.11
N HIS A 117 -0.43 1.87 4.13
CA HIS A 117 0.44 0.70 4.01
C HIS A 117 -0.29 -0.63 4.16
N PHE A 118 -0.10 -1.55 3.21
CA PHE A 118 -0.56 -2.93 3.29
C PHE A 118 0.57 -3.88 2.93
N GLU A 119 0.73 -4.98 3.68
CA GLU A 119 1.78 -5.97 3.43
C GLU A 119 1.30 -7.41 3.52
N LEU A 120 1.86 -8.29 2.69
CA LEU A 120 1.59 -9.73 2.73
C LEU A 120 2.21 -10.36 3.98
N VAL A 121 1.48 -11.30 4.58
CA VAL A 121 1.89 -12.12 5.75
C VAL A 121 2.49 -13.44 5.30
#